data_AF-A0A132TJW5-F1
#
_entry.id   AF-A0A132TJW5-F1
#
_cell.length_a   1.000
_cell.length_b   1.000
_cell.length_c   1.000
_cell.angle_alpha   90.00
_cell.angle_beta   90.00
_cell.angle_gamma   90.00
#
_symmetry.space_group_name_H-M   'P 1'
#
loop_
_entity.id
_entity.type
_entity.pdbx_description
1 polymer ?
#
loop_
_entity_poly.entity_id
_entity_poly.type
_entity_poly.pdbx_seq_one_letter_code
_entity_poly.pdbx_strand_id
1 'polypeptide(L)'
;MAAPSGYGTSVRDALISKGVKNSDIGYNANNGYITVGGSDFMKPSKVLNGVSYDTSNNFNNAWGNYNNNIAKKNTGTSTVGTTASGYTPTGMVGVRDQLQTSGYSPSSIGYNNGMATVNNQPFNAPTVNVGGSLYTTPSGYNQGLSNYRINDLQNQVYNGSSMPTNPYTSQLDQQIAALQSLAQNQQFTDPYSTPQYAAYQAQSDRRANQGIRAQQEALGSSGFGRSTMLSDRAGAIQNQEQEYLETQVIPQIIAAEQARQQQQYNNMLSLLNPLQSQQAYADNRYQTELGNKYNALNAITAEQQRGMDNSRADAALTGSYLTPQQQALIDTLYSLKTQAETKGVTKDQRTALSSQADGIRNQLQATGLDISKLGANTSLAQAQQSGVGRTLAGRQLDLTAQNQQFNQNLDTRKQNTSEKQYAEQFAYQKARDAISDKQWQAKFDEDVRQNGLSYGLQQLSQQNDQAYRQAQLGLAQDDNSRAWAQLDYEQSQPGTTKASGLTPSQVLDSVKSLYSEPIYNGTEYDASGNEVPKDTGKTKVTTDPAKRKEMFETVIDYGLSDAETNQILLSLGMTKKEIDNYLKQYPN
;
A
#
# COMPACT_ATOMS: atom_id res chain seq x y z
N MET A 1 17.24 0.70 -36.95
CA MET A 1 18.10 -0.33 -37.55
C MET A 1 17.91 -1.61 -36.75
N ALA A 2 17.36 -2.66 -37.35
CA ALA A 2 17.23 -3.94 -36.68
C ALA A 2 18.64 -4.49 -36.39
N ALA A 3 18.90 -4.90 -35.14
CA ALA A 3 20.15 -5.56 -34.79
C ALA A 3 20.30 -6.79 -35.69
N PRO A 4 21.44 -6.99 -36.37
CA PRO A 4 21.61 -8.12 -37.26
C PRO A 4 21.41 -9.42 -36.46
N SER A 5 20.44 -10.22 -36.89
CA SER A 5 20.01 -11.43 -36.19
C SER A 5 21.17 -12.42 -36.07
N GLY A 6 21.66 -12.62 -34.86
CA GLY A 6 22.81 -13.48 -34.54
C GLY A 6 23.95 -12.78 -33.81
N TYR A 7 23.95 -11.45 -33.75
CA TYR A 7 24.93 -10.68 -32.99
C TYR A 7 24.27 -10.20 -31.70
N GLY A 8 24.88 -10.52 -30.55
CA GLY A 8 24.31 -10.19 -29.24
C GLY A 8 24.25 -8.69 -28.96
N THR A 9 23.93 -8.32 -27.73
CA THR A 9 23.67 -6.93 -27.34
C THR A 9 24.91 -6.03 -27.53
N SER A 10 24.68 -4.76 -27.90
CA SER A 10 25.70 -3.72 -27.86
C SER A 10 26.29 -3.66 -26.44
N VAL A 11 27.61 -3.83 -26.32
CA VAL A 11 28.27 -3.87 -25.01
C VAL A 11 28.16 -2.51 -24.32
N ARG A 12 28.17 -1.41 -25.08
CA ARG A 12 27.99 -0.06 -24.53
C ARG A 12 26.60 0.11 -23.92
N ASP A 13 25.55 -0.30 -24.62
CA ASP A 13 24.18 -0.17 -24.12
C ASP A 13 23.95 -1.08 -22.90
N ALA A 14 24.56 -2.27 -22.92
CA ALA A 14 24.57 -3.18 -21.78
C ALA A 14 25.26 -2.54 -20.55
N LEU A 15 26.41 -1.87 -20.71
CA LEU A 15 27.09 -1.14 -19.62
C LEU A 15 26.25 0.03 -19.09
N ILE A 16 25.63 0.82 -19.98
CA ILE A 16 24.75 1.93 -19.59
C ILE A 16 23.55 1.42 -18.78
N SER A 17 22.94 0.30 -19.21
CA SER A 17 21.85 -0.34 -18.44
C SER A 17 22.28 -0.88 -17.08
N LYS A 18 23.58 -1.14 -16.88
CA LYS A 18 24.18 -1.51 -15.59
C LYS A 18 24.60 -0.29 -14.75
N GLY A 19 24.28 0.93 -15.18
CA GLY A 19 24.53 2.18 -14.45
C GLY A 19 25.90 2.82 -14.72
N VAL A 20 26.67 2.33 -15.69
CA VAL A 20 27.95 2.96 -16.07
C VAL A 20 27.67 4.22 -16.87
N LYS A 21 28.27 5.35 -16.48
CA LYS A 21 28.14 6.60 -17.24
C LYS A 21 28.79 6.44 -18.60
N ASN A 22 28.12 6.94 -19.64
CA ASN A 22 28.66 6.87 -21.01
C ASN A 22 30.04 7.54 -21.16
N SER A 23 30.35 8.56 -20.34
CA SER A 23 31.67 9.20 -20.29
C SER A 23 32.79 8.27 -19.84
N ASP A 24 32.46 7.22 -19.10
CA ASP A 24 33.43 6.31 -18.50
C ASP A 24 33.70 5.11 -19.41
N ILE A 25 32.96 4.98 -20.52
CA ILE A 25 33.06 3.85 -21.47
C ILE A 25 33.98 4.24 -22.63
N GLY A 26 35.19 3.70 -22.63
CA GLY A 26 36.18 3.89 -23.68
C GLY A 26 36.36 2.66 -24.57
N TYR A 27 37.18 2.82 -25.61
CA TYR A 27 37.71 1.73 -26.42
C TYR A 27 39.22 1.93 -26.57
N ASN A 28 39.99 0.94 -26.16
CA ASN A 28 41.43 0.94 -26.29
C ASN A 28 41.80 0.34 -27.66
N ALA A 29 42.12 1.20 -28.61
CA ALA A 29 42.44 0.80 -29.98
C ALA A 29 43.70 -0.09 -30.07
N ASN A 30 44.61 -0.02 -29.09
CA ASN A 30 45.87 -0.75 -29.13
C ASN A 30 45.71 -2.25 -28.81
N ASN A 31 44.77 -2.61 -27.94
CA ASN A 31 44.53 -4.01 -27.55
C ASN A 31 43.13 -4.53 -27.95
N GLY A 32 42.27 -3.62 -28.41
CA GLY A 32 40.90 -3.89 -28.83
C GLY A 32 39.91 -4.10 -27.68
N TYR A 33 40.26 -3.71 -26.45
CA TYR A 33 39.38 -3.83 -25.29
C TYR A 33 38.43 -2.62 -25.18
N ILE A 34 37.21 -2.90 -24.74
CA ILE A 34 36.35 -1.87 -24.16
C ILE A 34 36.88 -1.58 -22.77
N THR A 35 36.95 -0.31 -22.41
CA THR A 35 37.40 0.13 -21.09
C THR A 35 36.25 0.77 -20.32
N VAL A 36 36.25 0.60 -19.00
CA VAL A 36 35.34 1.29 -18.09
C VAL A 36 36.19 2.00 -17.03
N GLY A 37 36.01 3.32 -16.90
CA GLY A 37 36.83 4.15 -16.00
C GLY A 37 38.34 4.06 -16.30
N GLY A 38 38.71 3.87 -17.57
CA GLY A 38 40.10 3.71 -18.02
C GLY A 38 40.72 2.33 -17.75
N SER A 39 40.00 1.36 -17.18
CA SER A 39 40.46 -0.03 -17.01
C SER A 39 39.84 -0.95 -18.06
N ASP A 40 40.61 -1.92 -18.56
CA ASP A 40 40.13 -2.92 -19.51
C ASP A 40 38.97 -3.74 -18.91
N PHE A 41 37.83 -3.78 -19.61
CA PHE A 41 36.60 -4.46 -19.20
C PHE A 41 36.43 -5.79 -19.92
N MET A 42 36.29 -5.76 -21.24
CA MET A 42 36.19 -6.95 -22.08
C MET A 42 36.63 -6.67 -23.50
N LYS A 43 37.09 -7.70 -24.21
CA LYS A 43 37.30 -7.64 -25.65
C LYS A 43 36.02 -8.12 -26.36
N PRO A 44 35.37 -7.28 -27.17
CA PRO A 44 34.15 -7.67 -27.86
C PRO A 44 34.44 -8.70 -28.95
N SER A 45 33.53 -9.65 -29.12
CA SER A 45 33.62 -10.65 -30.20
C SER A 45 33.49 -10.05 -31.61
N LYS A 46 32.80 -8.91 -31.75
CA LYS A 46 32.73 -8.20 -33.05
C LYS A 46 32.62 -6.68 -32.85
N VAL A 47 33.23 -5.93 -33.77
CA VAL A 47 33.03 -4.48 -33.90
C VAL A 47 32.46 -4.21 -35.29
N LEU A 48 31.29 -3.60 -35.37
CA LEU A 48 30.61 -3.26 -36.62
C LEU A 48 30.23 -1.77 -36.58
N ASN A 49 30.71 -0.99 -37.56
CA ASN A 49 30.46 0.45 -37.65
C ASN A 49 30.79 1.22 -36.36
N GLY A 50 31.89 0.84 -35.70
CA GLY A 50 32.33 1.45 -34.44
C GLY A 50 31.53 1.03 -33.20
N VAL A 51 30.53 0.15 -33.34
CA VAL A 51 29.79 -0.42 -32.20
C VAL A 51 30.30 -1.80 -31.89
N SER A 52 30.62 -2.04 -30.62
CA SER A 52 31.10 -3.32 -30.12
C SER A 52 29.93 -4.20 -29.67
N TYR A 53 29.91 -5.43 -30.15
CA TYR A 53 28.86 -6.42 -29.87
C TYR A 53 29.47 -7.66 -29.22
N ASP A 54 28.71 -8.25 -28.30
CA ASP A 54 29.01 -9.57 -27.75
C ASP A 54 27.73 -10.29 -27.32
N THR A 55 27.85 -11.58 -27.00
CA THR A 55 26.75 -12.35 -26.42
C THR A 55 26.45 -11.89 -25.00
N SER A 56 25.18 -12.00 -24.57
CA SER A 56 24.77 -11.67 -23.20
C SER A 56 25.56 -12.47 -22.15
N ASN A 57 25.91 -13.72 -22.46
CA ASN A 57 26.70 -14.56 -21.55
C ASN A 57 28.13 -14.04 -21.38
N ASN A 58 28.82 -13.70 -22.47
CA ASN A 58 30.16 -13.12 -22.40
C ASN A 58 30.16 -11.78 -21.65
N PHE A 59 29.15 -10.93 -21.92
CA PHE A 59 28.98 -9.67 -21.21
C PHE A 59 28.78 -9.89 -19.71
N ASN A 60 27.87 -10.78 -19.31
CA ASN A 60 27.59 -11.03 -17.90
C ASN A 60 28.80 -11.62 -17.16
N ASN A 61 29.57 -12.50 -17.81
CA ASN A 61 30.82 -13.04 -17.27
C ASN A 61 31.87 -11.95 -17.08
N ALA A 62 32.06 -11.08 -18.08
CA ALA A 62 32.95 -9.94 -17.98
C ALA A 62 32.51 -8.95 -16.89
N TRP A 63 31.20 -8.70 -16.77
CA TRP A 63 30.63 -7.85 -15.72
C TRP A 63 30.87 -8.38 -14.32
N GLY A 64 30.66 -9.69 -14.11
CA GLY A 64 31.00 -10.34 -12.84
C GLY A 64 32.48 -10.22 -12.50
N ASN A 65 33.35 -10.50 -13.48
CA ASN A 65 34.81 -10.39 -13.30
C ASN A 65 35.26 -8.95 -13.04
N TYR A 66 34.69 -7.97 -13.74
CA TYR A 66 35.00 -6.56 -13.57
C TYR A 66 34.63 -6.07 -12.18
N ASN A 67 33.44 -6.42 -11.67
CA ASN A 67 33.03 -6.07 -10.31
C ASN A 67 33.91 -6.74 -9.25
N ASN A 68 34.27 -8.02 -9.46
CA ASN A 68 35.19 -8.74 -8.59
C ASN A 68 36.61 -8.15 -8.62
N ASN A 69 37.05 -7.66 -9.79
CA ASN A 69 38.37 -7.05 -9.96
C ASN A 69 38.43 -5.60 -9.49
N ILE A 70 37.36 -4.81 -9.57
CA ILE A 70 37.29 -3.51 -8.86
C ILE A 70 37.32 -3.73 -7.35
N ALA A 71 36.60 -4.75 -6.85
CA ALA A 71 36.65 -5.12 -5.44
C ALA A 71 38.06 -5.58 -5.00
N LYS A 72 38.84 -6.21 -5.90
CA LYS A 72 40.24 -6.61 -5.65
C LYS A 72 41.28 -5.49 -5.88
N LYS A 73 41.07 -4.59 -6.84
CA LYS A 73 41.97 -3.45 -7.10
C LYS A 73 41.88 -2.40 -5.98
N ASN A 74 40.74 -2.34 -5.29
CA ASN A 74 40.59 -1.61 -4.03
C ASN A 74 41.15 -2.35 -2.80
N THR A 75 41.70 -3.57 -2.96
CA THR A 75 42.35 -4.34 -1.88
C THR A 75 43.79 -4.76 -2.17
N GLY A 76 44.52 -4.14 -3.12
CA GLY A 76 45.98 -4.32 -3.13
C GLY A 76 46.77 -3.72 -4.30
N THR A 77 47.44 -2.59 -4.05
CA THR A 77 48.91 -2.47 -4.16
C THR A 77 49.32 -1.10 -3.58
N SER A 78 49.44 -1.04 -2.24
CA SER A 78 50.48 -0.20 -1.66
C SER A 78 51.80 -0.72 -2.23
N THR A 79 52.39 0.05 -3.14
CA THR A 79 53.84 0.06 -3.26
C THR A 79 54.38 0.27 -1.85
N VAL A 80 55.18 -0.69 -1.40
CA VAL A 80 55.94 -0.62 -0.15
C VAL A 80 56.93 0.53 -0.29
N GLY A 81 56.44 1.75 -0.07
CA GLY A 81 57.21 2.83 0.49
C GLY A 81 57.20 2.61 1.99
N THR A 82 58.34 2.17 2.51
CA THR A 82 58.63 2.18 3.93
C THR A 82 58.39 3.59 4.52
N THR A 83 57.88 3.62 5.75
CA THR A 83 57.44 4.77 6.60
C THR A 83 55.98 5.22 6.34
N ALA A 84 55.03 5.14 7.28
CA ALA A 84 55.10 5.22 8.74
C ALA A 84 54.22 4.16 9.43
N SER A 85 54.69 3.68 10.58
CA SER A 85 53.90 2.90 11.54
C SER A 85 52.71 3.75 11.99
N GLY A 86 51.55 3.50 11.38
CA GLY A 86 50.30 4.15 11.75
C GLY A 86 49.88 3.65 13.12
N TYR A 87 50.02 4.51 14.13
CA TYR A 87 49.54 4.28 15.48
C TYR A 87 48.03 4.04 15.45
N THR A 88 47.57 2.81 15.63
CA THR A 88 46.17 2.50 15.92
C THR A 88 45.91 2.91 17.37
N PRO A 89 45.04 3.90 17.64
CA PRO A 89 44.75 4.29 19.02
C PRO A 89 44.24 3.07 19.81
N THR A 90 44.89 2.77 20.93
CA THR A 90 44.53 1.62 21.78
C THR A 90 43.06 1.73 22.22
N GLY A 91 42.28 0.66 22.01
CA GLY A 91 40.86 0.61 22.36
C GLY A 91 39.90 1.18 21.30
N MET A 92 40.40 1.59 20.12
CA MET A 92 39.57 2.02 19.00
C MET A 92 39.57 1.03 17.84
N VAL A 93 38.51 1.07 17.04
CA VAL A 93 38.36 0.29 15.81
C VAL A 93 38.36 1.21 14.59
N GLY A 94 39.01 0.77 13.52
CA GLY A 94 38.96 1.45 12.23
C GLY A 94 37.55 1.32 11.62
N VAL A 95 36.87 2.44 11.42
CA VAL A 95 35.47 2.47 10.92
C VAL A 95 35.38 1.80 9.54
N ARG A 96 36.33 2.11 8.65
CA ARG A 96 36.36 1.57 7.28
C ARG A 96 36.57 0.05 7.28
N ASP A 97 37.53 -0.46 8.05
CA ASP A 97 37.87 -1.88 8.10
C ASP A 97 36.71 -2.71 8.66
N GLN A 98 36.04 -2.19 9.69
CA GLN A 98 34.88 -2.85 10.28
C GLN A 98 33.67 -2.85 9.34
N LEU A 99 33.42 -1.75 8.62
CA LEU A 99 32.37 -1.70 7.60
C LEU A 99 32.63 -2.69 6.46
N GLN A 100 33.87 -2.81 6.00
CA GLN A 100 34.24 -3.80 5.00
C GLN A 100 34.04 -5.23 5.51
N THR A 101 34.43 -5.51 6.75
CA THR A 101 34.18 -6.80 7.41
C THR A 101 32.68 -7.08 7.56
N SER A 102 31.87 -6.03 7.70
CA SER A 102 30.40 -6.10 7.76
C SER A 102 29.72 -6.21 6.38
N GLY A 103 30.50 -6.35 5.30
CA GLY A 103 30.01 -6.59 3.94
C GLY A 103 29.81 -5.35 3.06
N TYR A 104 30.16 -4.15 3.55
CA TYR A 104 30.05 -2.93 2.76
C TYR A 104 31.23 -2.78 1.79
N SER A 105 30.94 -2.36 0.56
CA SER A 105 31.97 -2.18 -0.45
C SER A 105 32.86 -0.97 -0.12
N PRO A 106 34.18 -1.00 -0.39
CA PRO A 106 35.07 0.14 -0.11
C PRO A 106 34.63 1.45 -0.75
N SER A 107 34.00 1.38 -1.93
CA SER A 107 33.47 2.52 -2.68
C SER A 107 32.19 3.11 -2.07
N SER A 108 31.42 2.32 -1.32
CA SER A 108 30.28 2.83 -0.55
C SER A 108 30.73 3.65 0.66
N ILE A 109 31.96 3.45 1.15
CA ILE A 109 32.46 4.04 2.39
C ILE A 109 33.21 5.34 2.10
N GLY A 110 32.61 6.45 2.50
CA GLY A 110 33.14 7.80 2.31
C GLY A 110 33.41 8.54 3.62
N TYR A 111 33.84 9.79 3.49
CA TYR A 111 33.96 10.74 4.58
C TYR A 111 33.42 12.08 4.11
N ASN A 112 32.47 12.64 4.85
CA ASN A 112 31.85 13.92 4.52
C ASN A 112 31.48 14.67 5.80
N ASN A 113 31.77 15.98 5.85
CA ASN A 113 31.43 16.87 6.95
C ASN A 113 31.80 16.33 8.33
N GLY A 114 33.00 15.77 8.47
CA GLY A 114 33.47 15.24 9.74
C GLY A 114 32.96 13.84 10.09
N MET A 115 32.06 13.24 9.29
CA MET A 115 31.47 11.93 9.55
C MET A 115 31.89 10.87 8.53
N ALA A 116 32.02 9.63 8.98
CA ALA A 116 32.06 8.50 8.07
C ALA A 116 30.68 8.38 7.39
N THR A 117 30.67 8.09 6.09
CA THR A 117 29.44 7.86 5.33
C THR A 117 29.45 6.48 4.71
N VAL A 118 28.28 5.85 4.57
CA VAL A 118 28.09 4.63 3.79
C VAL A 118 26.99 4.91 2.77
N ASN A 119 27.22 4.61 1.48
CA ASN A 119 26.33 4.97 0.37
C ASN A 119 25.91 6.46 0.38
N ASN A 120 26.86 7.37 0.64
CA ASN A 120 26.63 8.81 0.84
C ASN A 120 25.70 9.20 2.01
N GLN A 121 25.27 8.26 2.84
CA GLN A 121 24.49 8.54 4.04
C GLN A 121 25.41 8.61 5.27
N PRO A 122 25.14 9.50 6.24
CA PRO A 122 25.88 9.55 7.50
C PRO A 122 25.85 8.22 8.25
N PHE A 123 27.02 7.74 8.69
CA PHE A 123 27.15 6.50 9.48
C PHE A 123 27.47 6.80 10.94
N ASN A 124 28.63 7.42 11.21
CA ASN A 124 29.05 7.77 12.56
C ASN A 124 30.10 8.90 12.52
N ALA A 125 30.11 9.75 13.55
CA ALA A 125 31.18 10.68 13.81
C ALA A 125 32.38 9.94 14.42
N PRO A 126 33.54 9.91 13.76
CA PRO A 126 34.73 9.27 14.28
C PRO A 126 35.27 10.04 15.49
N THR A 127 35.77 9.30 16.48
CA THR A 127 36.39 9.86 17.69
C THR A 127 37.78 10.43 17.37
N VAL A 128 38.52 9.81 16.45
CA VAL A 128 39.86 10.26 16.04
C VAL A 128 40.04 10.05 14.54
N ASN A 129 40.69 11.01 13.88
CA ASN A 129 41.19 10.89 12.51
C ASN A 129 42.72 10.91 12.54
N VAL A 130 43.37 9.77 12.27
CA VAL A 130 44.84 9.65 12.25
C VAL A 130 45.26 9.20 10.85
N GLY A 131 46.02 10.04 10.14
CA GLY A 131 46.54 9.71 8.81
C GLY A 131 45.46 9.45 7.76
N GLY A 132 44.27 10.05 7.89
CA GLY A 132 43.14 9.81 6.98
C GLY A 132 42.30 8.57 7.32
N SER A 133 42.71 7.79 8.32
CA SER A 133 41.93 6.68 8.85
C SER A 133 41.06 7.14 10.02
N LEU A 134 39.78 6.75 9.95
CA LEU A 134 38.77 7.11 10.93
C LEU A 134 38.65 6.01 11.98
N TYR A 135 38.77 6.40 13.24
CA TYR A 135 38.68 5.52 14.39
C TYR A 135 37.52 5.92 15.29
N THR A 136 36.82 4.92 15.83
CA THR A 136 35.75 5.09 16.82
C THR A 136 35.91 4.04 17.92
N THR A 137 35.26 4.25 19.06
CA THR A 137 35.12 3.17 20.05
C THR A 137 34.25 2.02 19.49
N PRO A 138 34.45 0.77 19.93
CA PRO A 138 33.60 -0.37 19.52
C PRO A 138 32.10 -0.12 19.75
N SER A 139 31.75 0.54 20.85
CA SER A 139 30.36 0.93 21.16
C SER A 139 29.81 1.93 20.14
N GLY A 140 30.58 2.99 19.84
CA GLY A 140 30.20 3.98 18.82
C GLY A 140 30.04 3.34 17.43
N TYR A 141 30.90 2.39 17.06
CA TYR A 141 30.77 1.64 15.81
C TYR A 141 29.44 0.87 15.75
N ASN A 142 29.13 0.08 16.78
CA ASN A 142 27.93 -0.75 16.82
C ASN A 142 26.66 0.10 16.80
N GLN A 143 26.66 1.25 17.49
CA GLN A 143 25.54 2.20 17.48
C GLN A 143 25.37 2.83 16.09
N GLY A 144 26.46 3.27 15.46
CA GLY A 144 26.44 3.78 14.08
C GLY A 144 25.90 2.75 13.09
N LEU A 145 26.31 1.49 13.22
CA LEU A 145 25.83 0.40 12.37
C LEU A 145 24.34 0.11 12.54
N SER A 146 23.84 0.13 13.77
CA SER A 146 22.41 -0.02 14.05
C SER A 146 21.60 1.12 13.44
N ASN A 147 21.99 2.37 13.69
CA ASN A 147 21.31 3.56 13.17
C ASN A 147 21.32 3.61 11.64
N TYR A 148 22.47 3.30 11.04
CA TYR A 148 22.61 3.26 9.58
C TYR A 148 21.68 2.22 8.95
N ARG A 149 21.60 1.00 9.50
CA ARG A 149 20.71 -0.06 8.98
C ARG A 149 19.23 0.32 9.08
N ILE A 150 18.83 0.99 10.16
CA ILE A 150 17.45 1.49 10.33
C ILE A 150 17.14 2.56 9.28
N ASN A 151 18.02 3.54 9.11
CA ASN A 151 17.84 4.59 8.11
C ASN A 151 17.86 4.02 6.68
N ASP A 152 18.71 3.03 6.40
CA ASP A 152 18.75 2.35 5.11
C ASP A 152 17.44 1.59 4.82
N LEU A 153 16.91 0.86 5.81
CA LEU A 153 15.59 0.22 5.72
C LEU A 153 14.46 1.23 5.53
N GLN A 154 14.46 2.33 6.29
CA GLN A 154 13.48 3.42 6.13
C GLN A 154 13.58 4.02 4.73
N ASN A 155 14.79 4.29 4.24
CA ASN A 155 15.02 4.81 2.90
C ASN A 155 14.64 3.80 1.82
N GLN A 156 14.80 2.50 2.03
CA GLN A 156 14.31 1.47 1.11
C GLN A 156 12.77 1.42 1.07
N VAL A 157 12.10 1.64 2.19
CA VAL A 157 10.62 1.77 2.23
C VAL A 157 10.16 3.06 1.55
N TYR A 158 10.86 4.18 1.79
CA TYR A 158 10.50 5.50 1.25
C TYR A 158 10.84 5.68 -0.24
N ASN A 159 12.00 5.20 -0.68
CA ASN A 159 12.51 5.41 -2.05
C ASN A 159 12.39 4.16 -2.94
N GLY A 160 12.27 2.97 -2.37
CA GLY A 160 12.09 1.71 -3.12
C GLY A 160 10.64 1.41 -3.51
N SER A 161 9.71 2.31 -3.20
CA SER A 161 8.29 2.21 -3.54
C SER A 161 7.96 2.89 -4.87
N SER A 162 8.72 2.62 -5.94
CA SER A 162 8.06 2.49 -7.24
C SER A 162 7.24 1.23 -7.15
N MET A 163 6.02 1.37 -6.61
CA MET A 163 5.14 0.24 -6.38
C MET A 163 4.98 -0.53 -7.70
N PRO A 164 5.08 -1.88 -7.68
CA PRO A 164 4.80 -2.66 -8.87
C PRO A 164 3.42 -2.26 -9.37
N THR A 165 3.37 -1.60 -10.52
CA THR A 165 2.12 -1.21 -11.17
C THR A 165 1.32 -2.48 -11.39
N ASN A 166 0.12 -2.54 -10.82
CA ASN A 166 -0.77 -3.69 -11.00
C ASN A 166 -0.96 -3.87 -12.52
N PRO A 167 -0.50 -5.01 -13.09
CA PRO A 167 -0.42 -5.18 -14.55
C PRO A 167 -1.82 -5.19 -15.18
N TYR A 168 -2.85 -5.49 -14.38
CA TYR A 168 -4.23 -5.54 -14.81
C TYR A 168 -4.89 -4.16 -14.87
N THR A 169 -4.38 -3.14 -14.16
CA THR A 169 -5.00 -1.79 -14.15
C THR A 169 -5.04 -1.20 -15.55
N SER A 170 -3.94 -1.30 -16.30
CA SER A 170 -3.88 -0.81 -17.68
C SER A 170 -4.84 -1.54 -18.63
N GLN A 171 -5.03 -2.86 -18.44
CA GLN A 171 -5.94 -3.67 -19.25
C GLN A 171 -7.40 -3.37 -18.90
N LEU A 172 -7.71 -3.14 -17.62
CA LEU A 172 -9.03 -2.79 -17.13
C LEU A 172 -9.43 -1.38 -17.61
N ASP A 173 -8.51 -0.42 -17.54
CA ASP A 173 -8.71 0.93 -18.09
C ASP A 173 -8.95 0.90 -19.60
N GLN A 174 -8.20 0.08 -20.35
CA GLN A 174 -8.41 -0.12 -21.79
C GLN A 174 -9.78 -0.74 -22.10
N GLN A 175 -10.24 -1.71 -21.31
CA GLN A 175 -11.56 -2.34 -21.50
C GLN A 175 -12.71 -1.41 -21.09
N ILE A 176 -12.55 -0.63 -20.02
CA ILE A 176 -13.52 0.41 -19.62
C ILE A 176 -13.58 1.50 -20.70
N ALA A 177 -12.43 1.93 -21.23
CA ALA A 177 -12.38 2.88 -22.33
C ALA A 177 -13.04 2.31 -23.61
N ALA A 178 -12.85 1.01 -23.89
CA ALA A 178 -13.54 0.33 -24.98
C ALA A 178 -15.07 0.29 -24.77
N LEU A 179 -15.54 -0.03 -23.56
CA LEU A 179 -16.96 0.06 -23.15
C LEU A 179 -17.51 1.47 -23.32
N GLN A 180 -16.78 2.48 -22.88
CA GLN A 180 -17.18 3.88 -23.05
C GLN A 180 -17.21 4.30 -24.52
N SER A 181 -16.24 3.87 -25.33
CA SER A 181 -16.22 4.15 -26.76
C SER A 181 -17.38 3.48 -27.50
N LEU A 182 -17.78 2.28 -27.06
CA LEU A 182 -18.93 1.56 -27.62
C LEU A 182 -20.24 2.24 -27.22
N ALA A 183 -20.33 2.73 -25.98
CA ALA A 183 -21.47 3.50 -25.47
C ALA A 183 -21.62 4.84 -26.20
N GLN A 184 -20.51 5.55 -26.44
CA GLN A 184 -20.49 6.87 -27.08
C GLN A 184 -20.66 6.80 -28.61
N ASN A 185 -20.19 5.72 -29.25
CA ASN A 185 -20.32 5.51 -30.70
C ASN A 185 -21.50 4.61 -31.08
N GLN A 186 -22.55 4.51 -30.24
CA GLN A 186 -23.83 3.99 -30.70
C GLN A 186 -24.43 4.95 -31.73
N GLN A 187 -23.96 4.82 -32.98
CA GLN A 187 -24.59 5.48 -34.10
C GLN A 187 -25.96 4.85 -34.27
N PHE A 188 -26.99 5.71 -34.31
CA PHE A 188 -28.31 5.32 -34.78
C PHE A 188 -28.13 4.78 -36.21
N THR A 189 -28.09 3.45 -36.36
CA THR A 189 -28.04 2.84 -37.68
C THR A 189 -29.39 3.10 -38.32
N ASP A 190 -29.39 3.98 -39.33
CA ASP A 190 -30.58 4.24 -40.12
C ASP A 190 -31.11 2.90 -40.68
N PRO A 191 -32.33 2.46 -40.31
CA PRO A 191 -32.89 1.20 -40.76
C PRO A 191 -32.89 1.07 -42.28
N TYR A 192 -33.07 2.19 -43.00
CA TYR A 192 -33.09 2.25 -44.46
C TYR A 192 -31.72 1.99 -45.11
N SER A 193 -30.64 2.19 -44.35
CA SER A 193 -29.26 1.96 -44.82
C SER A 193 -28.77 0.52 -44.61
N THR A 194 -29.55 -0.32 -43.92
CA THR A 194 -29.12 -1.67 -43.57
C THR A 194 -29.16 -2.62 -44.77
N PRO A 195 -28.21 -3.58 -44.89
CA PRO A 195 -28.27 -4.63 -45.90
C PRO A 195 -29.57 -5.45 -45.84
N GLN A 196 -30.12 -5.63 -44.65
CA GLN A 196 -31.40 -6.29 -44.43
C GLN A 196 -32.55 -5.53 -45.11
N TYR A 197 -32.63 -4.21 -44.94
CA TYR A 197 -33.67 -3.39 -45.59
C TYR A 197 -33.58 -3.47 -47.11
N ALA A 198 -32.37 -3.36 -47.67
CA ALA A 198 -32.15 -3.50 -49.11
C ALA A 198 -32.61 -4.88 -49.65
N ALA A 199 -32.41 -5.95 -48.89
CA ALA A 199 -32.88 -7.29 -49.25
C ALA A 199 -34.41 -7.40 -49.23
N TYR A 200 -35.08 -6.80 -48.23
CA TYR A 200 -36.54 -6.75 -48.15
C TYR A 200 -37.14 -5.88 -49.25
N GLN A 201 -36.55 -4.74 -49.55
CA GLN A 201 -36.96 -3.87 -50.66
C GLN A 201 -36.89 -4.63 -51.99
N ALA A 202 -35.77 -5.31 -52.28
CA ALA A 202 -35.63 -6.12 -53.48
C ALA A 202 -36.60 -7.33 -53.54
N GLN A 203 -37.06 -7.83 -52.39
CA GLN A 203 -38.09 -8.86 -52.33
C GLN A 203 -39.48 -8.29 -52.60
N SER A 204 -39.79 -7.14 -52.01
CA SER A 204 -41.05 -6.41 -52.19
C SER A 204 -41.23 -5.98 -53.65
N ASP A 205 -40.19 -5.43 -54.28
CA ASP A 205 -40.18 -5.09 -55.72
C ASP A 205 -40.48 -6.31 -56.62
N ARG A 206 -39.95 -7.49 -56.26
CA ARG A 206 -40.25 -8.73 -57.00
C ARG A 206 -41.71 -9.13 -56.87
N ARG A 207 -42.31 -8.99 -55.69
CA ARG A 207 -43.74 -9.29 -55.45
C ARG A 207 -44.65 -8.31 -56.15
N ALA A 208 -44.35 -7.01 -56.08
CA ALA A 208 -45.10 -5.97 -56.78
C ALA A 208 -45.11 -6.23 -58.29
N ASN A 209 -43.95 -6.51 -58.88
CA ASN A 209 -43.83 -6.82 -60.31
C ASN A 209 -44.58 -8.10 -60.72
N GLN A 210 -44.56 -9.14 -59.87
CA GLN A 210 -45.34 -10.36 -60.11
C GLN A 210 -46.85 -10.08 -60.04
N GLY A 211 -47.30 -9.30 -59.06
CA GLY A 211 -48.71 -8.90 -58.91
C GLY A 211 -49.21 -8.07 -60.09
N ILE A 212 -48.39 -7.14 -60.59
CA ILE A 212 -48.68 -6.35 -61.80
C ILE A 212 -48.80 -7.25 -63.03
N ARG A 213 -47.87 -8.21 -63.22
CA ARG A 213 -47.93 -9.16 -64.35
C ARG A 213 -49.17 -10.05 -64.29
N ALA A 214 -49.51 -10.57 -63.12
CA ALA A 214 -50.71 -11.38 -62.92
C ALA A 214 -52.00 -10.58 -63.23
N GLN A 215 -52.04 -9.30 -62.85
CA GLN A 215 -53.15 -8.40 -63.19
C GLN A 215 -53.18 -8.07 -64.69
N GLN A 216 -52.03 -7.89 -65.33
CA GLN A 216 -51.93 -7.67 -66.78
C GLN A 216 -52.44 -8.88 -67.57
N GLU A 217 -52.09 -10.10 -67.16
CA GLU A 217 -52.62 -11.33 -67.75
C GLU A 217 -54.14 -11.43 -67.56
N ALA A 218 -54.64 -11.15 -66.35
CA ALA A 218 -56.07 -11.16 -66.06
C ALA A 218 -56.86 -10.13 -66.89
N LEU A 219 -56.34 -8.89 -67.00
CA LEU A 219 -57.02 -7.80 -67.72
C LEU A 219 -56.85 -7.90 -69.24
N GLY A 220 -55.72 -8.41 -69.73
CA GLY A 220 -55.49 -8.69 -71.14
C GLY A 220 -56.49 -9.69 -71.73
N SER A 221 -57.05 -10.57 -70.89
CA SER A 221 -58.15 -11.46 -71.29
C SER A 221 -59.52 -10.78 -71.43
N SER A 222 -59.69 -9.54 -70.95
CA SER A 222 -61.01 -8.90 -70.73
C SER A 222 -61.34 -7.68 -71.62
N GLY A 223 -60.46 -7.31 -72.58
CA GLY A 223 -60.77 -6.31 -73.61
C GLY A 223 -60.55 -4.83 -73.21
N PHE A 224 -60.30 -4.01 -74.24
CA PHE A 224 -59.65 -2.68 -74.29
C PHE A 224 -60.22 -1.54 -73.39
N GLY A 225 -61.28 -1.77 -72.60
CA GLY A 225 -61.99 -0.72 -71.84
C GLY A 225 -61.53 -0.48 -70.39
N ARG A 226 -60.51 -1.18 -69.89
CA ARG A 226 -60.13 -1.20 -68.46
C ARG A 226 -58.72 -0.68 -68.15
N SER A 227 -58.07 0.00 -69.08
CA SER A 227 -56.69 0.50 -68.95
C SER A 227 -56.48 1.45 -67.77
N THR A 228 -57.49 2.24 -67.40
CA THR A 228 -57.46 3.11 -66.20
C THR A 228 -57.42 2.31 -64.90
N MET A 229 -58.11 1.18 -64.82
CA MET A 229 -58.10 0.31 -63.63
C MET A 229 -56.74 -0.33 -63.38
N LEU A 230 -55.95 -0.61 -64.42
CA LEU A 230 -54.62 -1.20 -64.25
C LEU A 230 -53.66 -0.20 -63.57
N SER A 231 -53.73 1.08 -63.94
CA SER A 231 -52.91 2.13 -63.34
C SER A 231 -53.23 2.30 -61.85
N ASP A 232 -54.51 2.39 -61.50
CA ASP A 232 -54.96 2.52 -60.09
C ASP A 232 -54.60 1.28 -59.27
N ARG A 233 -54.75 0.07 -59.85
CA ARG A 233 -54.42 -1.19 -59.18
C ARG A 233 -52.91 -1.38 -59.01
N ALA A 234 -52.11 -0.99 -60.00
CA ALA A 234 -50.64 -1.06 -59.91
C ALA A 234 -50.12 -0.10 -58.83
N GLY A 235 -50.67 1.10 -58.73
CA GLY A 235 -50.38 2.04 -57.63
C GLY A 235 -50.79 1.47 -56.27
N ALA A 236 -51.95 0.82 -56.17
CA ALA A 236 -52.39 0.18 -54.92
C ALA A 236 -51.46 -0.97 -54.47
N ILE A 237 -50.97 -1.80 -55.41
CA ILE A 237 -50.02 -2.89 -55.11
C ILE A 237 -48.67 -2.32 -54.63
N GLN A 238 -48.17 -1.27 -55.27
CA GLN A 238 -46.92 -0.61 -54.83
C GLN A 238 -47.06 0.02 -53.45
N ASN A 239 -48.18 0.70 -53.18
CA ASN A 239 -48.43 1.32 -51.87
C ASN A 239 -48.56 0.28 -50.76
N GLN A 240 -49.23 -0.85 -51.02
CA GLN A 240 -49.39 -1.93 -50.03
C GLN A 240 -48.05 -2.60 -49.68
N GLU A 241 -47.16 -2.73 -50.66
CA GLU A 241 -45.82 -3.26 -50.49
C GLU A 241 -44.88 -2.27 -49.77
N GLN A 242 -45.01 -0.96 -50.02
CA GLN A 242 -44.33 0.07 -49.21
C GLN A 242 -44.83 0.11 -47.77
N GLU A 243 -46.14 0.00 -47.55
CA GLU A 243 -46.73 -0.05 -46.21
C GLU A 243 -46.23 -1.27 -45.42
N TYR A 244 -46.03 -2.41 -46.09
CA TYR A 244 -45.42 -3.60 -45.48
C TYR A 244 -43.97 -3.37 -45.03
N LEU A 245 -43.15 -2.68 -45.85
CA LEU A 245 -41.78 -2.35 -45.48
C LEU A 245 -41.73 -1.43 -44.26
N GLU A 246 -42.59 -0.42 -44.18
CA GLU A 246 -42.61 0.53 -43.06
C GLU A 246 -43.18 -0.07 -41.78
N THR A 247 -44.29 -0.82 -41.87
CA THR A 247 -45.03 -1.28 -40.69
C THR A 247 -44.49 -2.59 -40.11
N GLN A 248 -43.88 -3.46 -40.92
CA GLN A 248 -43.44 -4.79 -40.44
C GLN A 248 -41.93 -4.97 -40.50
N VAL A 249 -41.26 -4.50 -41.55
CA VAL A 249 -39.83 -4.77 -41.76
C VAL A 249 -38.95 -3.85 -40.93
N ILE A 250 -39.21 -2.54 -40.92
CA ILE A 250 -38.40 -1.58 -40.14
C ILE A 250 -38.40 -1.91 -38.64
N PRO A 251 -39.53 -2.18 -37.97
CA PRO A 251 -39.52 -2.58 -36.57
C PRO A 251 -38.73 -3.86 -36.31
N GLN A 252 -38.79 -4.85 -37.22
CA GLN A 252 -37.99 -6.08 -37.10
C GLN A 252 -36.49 -5.81 -37.20
N ILE A 253 -36.07 -4.93 -38.12
CA ILE A 253 -34.65 -4.56 -38.28
C ILE A 253 -34.16 -3.83 -37.03
N ILE A 254 -34.94 -2.90 -36.49
CA ILE A 254 -34.61 -2.17 -35.26
C ILE A 254 -34.46 -3.13 -34.08
N ALA A 255 -35.41 -4.08 -33.92
CA ALA A 255 -35.36 -5.06 -32.85
C ALA A 255 -34.15 -6.01 -32.98
N ALA A 256 -33.83 -6.45 -34.21
CA ALA A 256 -32.68 -7.30 -34.48
C ALA A 256 -31.35 -6.58 -34.20
N GLU A 257 -31.22 -5.31 -34.57
CA GLU A 257 -29.98 -4.55 -34.33
C GLU A 257 -29.81 -4.21 -32.84
N GLN A 258 -30.89 -3.91 -32.12
CA GLN A 258 -30.86 -3.75 -30.66
C GLN A 258 -30.42 -5.03 -29.94
N ALA A 259 -30.94 -6.20 -30.36
CA ALA A 259 -30.52 -7.48 -29.80
C ALA A 259 -29.04 -7.77 -30.06
N ARG A 260 -28.54 -7.41 -31.25
CA ARG A 260 -27.12 -7.55 -31.62
C ARG A 260 -26.22 -6.66 -30.76
N GLN A 261 -26.63 -5.41 -30.51
CA GLN A 261 -25.92 -4.50 -29.60
C GLN A 261 -25.91 -5.01 -28.15
N GLN A 262 -27.05 -5.52 -27.64
CA GLN A 262 -27.09 -6.09 -26.29
C GLN A 262 -26.17 -7.31 -26.14
N GLN A 263 -26.09 -8.17 -27.16
CA GLN A 263 -25.15 -9.30 -27.14
C GLN A 263 -23.68 -8.85 -27.12
N GLN A 264 -23.32 -7.81 -27.87
CA GLN A 264 -21.97 -7.24 -27.82
C GLN A 264 -21.62 -6.71 -26.43
N TYR A 265 -22.57 -6.02 -25.78
CA TYR A 265 -22.42 -5.55 -24.40
C TYR A 265 -22.21 -6.70 -23.41
N ASN A 266 -23.06 -7.74 -23.48
CA ASN A 266 -22.97 -8.90 -22.60
C ASN A 266 -21.65 -9.67 -22.77
N ASN A 267 -21.18 -9.83 -24.01
CA ASN A 267 -19.88 -10.47 -24.27
C ASN A 267 -18.71 -9.68 -23.66
N MET A 268 -18.78 -8.36 -23.68
CA MET A 268 -17.73 -7.50 -23.11
C MET A 268 -17.79 -7.44 -21.58
N LEU A 269 -18.99 -7.44 -21.00
CA LEU A 269 -19.20 -7.49 -19.55
C LEU A 269 -18.73 -8.82 -18.94
N SER A 270 -18.92 -9.93 -19.66
CA SER A 270 -18.43 -11.26 -19.29
C SER A 270 -16.90 -11.32 -19.18
N LEU A 271 -16.19 -10.53 -19.99
CA LEU A 271 -14.73 -10.38 -19.93
C LEU A 271 -14.25 -9.51 -18.75
N LEU A 272 -15.10 -8.61 -18.25
CA LEU A 272 -14.75 -7.67 -17.18
C LEU A 272 -14.75 -8.34 -15.79
N ASN A 273 -15.73 -9.21 -15.52
CA ASN A 273 -15.88 -9.92 -14.23
C ASN A 273 -14.63 -10.72 -13.76
N PRO A 274 -13.98 -11.54 -14.60
CA PRO A 274 -12.78 -12.27 -14.19
C PRO A 274 -11.56 -11.36 -13.99
N LEU A 275 -11.47 -10.24 -14.72
CA LEU A 275 -10.41 -9.24 -14.52
C LEU A 275 -10.57 -8.49 -13.20
N GLN A 276 -11.80 -8.15 -12.83
CA GLN A 276 -12.11 -7.48 -11.57
C GLN A 276 -11.80 -8.37 -10.34
N SER A 277 -12.07 -9.67 -10.43
CA SER A 277 -11.69 -10.62 -9.38
C SER A 277 -10.17 -10.82 -9.28
N GLN A 278 -9.44 -10.85 -10.40
CA GLN A 278 -7.97 -10.90 -10.40
C GLN A 278 -7.34 -9.64 -9.79
N GLN A 279 -7.95 -8.46 -9.97
CA GLN A 279 -7.52 -7.23 -9.33
C GLN A 279 -7.57 -7.34 -7.79
N ALA A 280 -8.66 -7.89 -7.24
CA ALA A 280 -8.79 -8.07 -5.78
C ALA A 280 -7.74 -9.03 -5.19
N TYR A 281 -7.30 -10.04 -5.95
CA TYR A 281 -6.21 -10.93 -5.51
C TYR A 281 -4.83 -10.25 -5.53
N ALA A 282 -4.57 -9.43 -6.55
CA ALA A 282 -3.33 -8.64 -6.62
C ALA A 282 -3.27 -7.62 -5.47
N ASP A 283 -4.38 -6.97 -5.16
CA ASP A 283 -4.48 -5.98 -4.07
C ASP A 283 -4.35 -6.62 -2.67
N ASN A 284 -4.88 -7.84 -2.46
CA ASN A 284 -4.68 -8.57 -1.20
C ASN A 284 -3.22 -9.00 -0.97
N ARG A 285 -2.53 -9.47 -2.03
CA ARG A 285 -1.10 -9.76 -1.95
C ARG A 285 -0.28 -8.50 -1.65
N TYR A 286 -0.68 -7.38 -2.24
CA TYR A 286 -0.10 -6.07 -1.98
C TYR A 286 -0.22 -5.67 -0.49
N GLN A 287 -1.41 -5.80 0.11
CA GLN A 287 -1.60 -5.52 1.54
C GLN A 287 -0.77 -6.46 2.43
N THR A 288 -0.66 -7.73 2.07
CA THR A 288 0.11 -8.72 2.83
C THR A 288 1.62 -8.45 2.79
N GLU A 289 2.17 -8.07 1.64
CA GLU A 289 3.60 -7.75 1.52
C GLU A 289 3.97 -6.47 2.30
N LEU A 290 3.09 -5.46 2.26
CA LEU A 290 3.22 -4.28 3.11
C LEU A 290 3.16 -4.64 4.60
N GLY A 291 2.17 -5.43 5.01
CA GLY A 291 2.05 -5.91 6.39
C GLY A 291 3.32 -6.63 6.87
N ASN A 292 3.90 -7.50 6.04
CA ASN A 292 5.15 -8.19 6.37
C ASN A 292 6.35 -7.24 6.53
N LYS A 293 6.47 -6.22 5.67
CA LYS A 293 7.52 -5.20 5.78
C LYS A 293 7.36 -4.33 7.02
N TYR A 294 6.13 -3.95 7.37
CA TYR A 294 5.85 -3.22 8.62
C TYR A 294 6.11 -4.07 9.86
N ASN A 295 5.75 -5.35 9.85
CA ASN A 295 6.04 -6.27 10.94
C ASN A 295 7.56 -6.46 11.14
N ALA A 296 8.34 -6.53 10.05
CA ALA A 296 9.79 -6.56 10.12
C ALA A 296 10.37 -5.27 10.72
N LEU A 297 9.84 -4.10 10.35
CA LEU A 297 10.25 -2.81 10.91
C LEU A 297 9.93 -2.71 12.42
N ASN A 298 8.74 -3.16 12.83
CA ASN A 298 8.33 -3.21 14.23
C ASN A 298 9.21 -4.16 15.05
N ALA A 299 9.57 -5.32 14.50
CA ALA A 299 10.46 -6.28 15.17
C ALA A 299 11.86 -5.70 15.42
N ILE A 300 12.44 -5.01 14.44
CA ILE A 300 13.76 -4.36 14.56
C ILE A 300 13.72 -3.23 15.60
N THR A 301 12.66 -2.43 15.59
CA THR A 301 12.48 -1.33 16.55
C THR A 301 12.31 -1.87 17.99
N ALA A 302 11.56 -2.97 18.16
CA ALA A 302 11.38 -3.63 19.44
C ALA A 302 12.67 -4.30 19.96
N GLU A 303 13.54 -4.79 19.08
CA GLU A 303 14.84 -5.34 19.45
C GLU A 303 15.82 -4.26 19.94
N GLN A 304 15.78 -3.07 19.34
CA GLN A 304 16.53 -1.91 19.81
C GLN A 304 16.05 -1.45 21.20
N GLN A 305 14.73 -1.47 21.42
CA GLN A 305 14.13 -1.19 22.73
C GLN A 305 14.61 -2.20 23.77
N ARG A 306 14.59 -3.51 23.45
CA ARG A 306 15.12 -4.57 24.32
C ARG A 306 16.61 -4.41 24.62
N GLY A 307 17.42 -3.97 23.66
CA GLY A 307 18.84 -3.67 23.90
C GLY A 307 19.04 -2.54 24.91
N MET A 308 18.26 -1.46 24.79
CA MET A 308 18.26 -0.36 25.77
C MET A 308 17.73 -0.81 27.12
N ASP A 309 16.67 -1.62 27.16
CA ASP A 309 16.05 -2.10 28.39
C ASP A 309 16.94 -3.12 29.10
N ASN A 310 17.66 -3.98 28.38
CA ASN A 310 18.69 -4.87 28.95
C ASN A 310 19.87 -4.06 29.51
N SER A 311 20.36 -3.07 28.76
CA SER A 311 21.44 -2.20 29.23
C SER A 311 21.02 -1.38 30.46
N ARG A 312 19.73 -1.01 30.57
CA ARG A 312 19.13 -0.38 31.75
C ARG A 312 18.90 -1.36 32.90
N ALA A 313 18.51 -2.60 32.63
CA ALA A 313 18.30 -3.65 33.63
C ALA A 313 19.64 -4.05 34.28
N ASP A 314 20.68 -4.25 33.46
CA ASP A 314 22.05 -4.47 33.94
C ASP A 314 22.56 -3.25 34.75
N ALA A 315 22.18 -2.04 34.33
CA ALA A 315 22.58 -0.83 35.04
C ALA A 315 21.76 -0.53 36.31
N ALA A 316 20.52 -1.02 36.40
CA ALA A 316 19.73 -1.05 37.62
C ALA A 316 20.31 -2.06 38.63
N LEU A 317 20.87 -3.16 38.12
CA LEU A 317 21.56 -4.18 38.93
C LEU A 317 22.93 -3.71 39.45
N THR A 318 23.64 -2.88 38.68
CA THR A 318 25.01 -2.41 38.99
C THR A 318 25.10 -0.97 39.53
N GLY A 319 24.00 -0.22 39.54
CA GLY A 319 23.92 1.15 40.07
C GLY A 319 24.69 2.22 39.27
N SER A 320 25.21 1.87 38.10
CA SER A 320 26.21 2.68 37.36
C SER A 320 25.77 3.06 35.94
N TYR A 321 24.47 3.30 35.71
CA TYR A 321 24.01 3.76 34.40
C TYR A 321 24.52 5.16 34.09
N LEU A 322 25.21 5.32 32.96
CA LEU A 322 25.58 6.61 32.37
C LEU A 322 24.83 6.77 31.05
N THR A 323 24.15 7.90 30.84
CA THR A 323 23.58 8.18 29.51
C THR A 323 24.71 8.39 28.49
N PRO A 324 24.47 8.20 27.19
CA PRO A 324 25.49 8.42 26.17
C PRO A 324 26.14 9.82 26.25
N GLN A 325 25.34 10.83 26.58
CA GLN A 325 25.83 12.21 26.79
C GLN A 325 26.72 12.32 28.04
N GLN A 326 26.34 11.67 29.13
CA GLN A 326 27.13 11.63 30.36
C GLN A 326 28.46 10.90 30.15
N GLN A 327 28.44 9.80 29.39
CA GLN A 327 29.65 9.06 29.01
C GLN A 327 30.62 9.95 28.21
N ALA A 328 30.11 10.68 27.21
CA ALA A 328 30.94 11.58 26.41
C ALA A 328 31.57 12.71 27.25
N LEU A 329 30.84 13.24 28.23
CA LEU A 329 31.38 14.24 29.17
C LEU A 329 32.46 13.65 30.09
N ILE A 330 32.28 12.41 30.56
CA ILE A 330 33.32 11.70 31.34
C ILE A 330 34.56 11.42 30.50
N ASP A 331 34.41 11.00 29.25
CA ASP A 331 35.54 10.76 28.34
C ASP A 331 36.32 12.06 28.06
N THR A 332 35.60 13.17 27.89
CA THR A 332 36.20 14.51 27.75
C THR A 332 36.96 14.90 29.02
N LEU A 333 36.40 14.62 30.20
CA LEU A 333 37.05 14.86 31.49
C LEU A 333 38.34 14.04 31.65
N TYR A 334 38.34 12.78 31.23
CA TYR A 334 39.54 11.93 31.24
C TYR A 334 40.62 12.42 30.26
N SER A 335 40.22 12.93 29.09
CA SER A 335 41.16 13.55 28.15
C SER A 335 41.85 14.78 28.76
N LEU A 336 41.09 15.68 29.39
CA LEU A 336 41.64 16.86 30.06
C LEU A 336 42.55 16.49 31.24
N LYS A 337 42.21 15.46 32.01
CA LYS A 337 43.06 14.93 33.09
C LYS A 337 44.37 14.36 32.54
N THR A 338 44.31 13.60 31.45
CA THR A 338 45.50 13.06 30.76
C THR A 338 46.44 14.19 30.31
N GLN A 339 45.88 15.24 29.72
CA GLN A 339 46.65 16.41 29.30
C GLN A 339 47.28 17.12 30.51
N ALA A 340 46.53 17.31 31.59
CA ALA A 340 47.03 17.97 32.81
C ALA A 340 48.14 17.20 33.54
N GLU A 341 48.15 15.86 33.43
CA GLU A 341 49.15 14.96 34.01
C GLU A 341 50.38 14.72 33.11
N THR A 342 50.36 15.20 31.87
CA THR A 342 51.48 15.02 30.93
C THR A 342 52.72 15.80 31.38
N LYS A 343 53.89 15.15 31.34
CA LYS A 343 55.18 15.79 31.69
C LYS A 343 55.47 16.95 30.73
N GLY A 344 55.85 18.11 31.27
CA GLY A 344 56.16 19.31 30.49
C GLY A 344 55.05 20.37 30.48
N VAL A 345 53.86 20.06 31.02
CA VAL A 345 52.79 21.04 31.19
C VAL A 345 53.13 22.00 32.34
N THR A 346 53.09 23.30 32.04
CA THR A 346 53.36 24.37 33.01
C THR A 346 52.25 24.46 34.06
N LYS A 347 52.53 25.12 35.19
CA LYS A 347 51.55 25.33 36.26
C LYS A 347 50.29 26.04 35.73
N ASP A 348 50.46 27.08 34.92
CA ASP A 348 49.36 27.89 34.40
C ASP A 348 48.49 27.10 33.40
N GLN A 349 49.12 26.31 32.53
CA GLN A 349 48.39 25.40 31.62
C GLN A 349 47.61 24.34 32.39
N ARG A 350 48.19 23.80 33.47
CA ARG A 350 47.48 22.84 34.33
C ARG A 350 46.27 23.48 34.99
N THR A 351 46.41 24.70 35.51
CA THR A 351 45.30 25.47 36.08
C THR A 351 44.18 25.71 35.06
N ALA A 352 44.52 26.05 33.81
CA ALA A 352 43.53 26.24 32.74
C ALA A 352 42.78 24.94 32.39
N LEU A 353 43.49 23.81 32.25
CA LEU A 353 42.89 22.49 32.00
C LEU A 353 42.01 22.04 33.18
N SER A 354 42.44 22.28 34.41
CA SER A 354 41.64 22.00 35.61
C SER A 354 40.35 22.84 35.64
N SER A 355 40.40 24.11 35.26
CA SER A 355 39.21 24.97 35.18
C SER A 355 38.21 24.50 34.12
N GLN A 356 38.68 24.04 32.95
CA GLN A 356 37.82 23.41 31.93
C GLN A 356 37.19 22.11 32.46
N ALA A 357 37.98 21.30 33.15
CA ALA A 357 37.51 20.07 33.80
C ALA A 357 36.49 20.34 34.92
N ASP A 358 36.60 21.46 35.64
CA ASP A 358 35.61 21.90 36.65
C ASP A 358 34.27 22.23 36.00
N GLY A 359 34.27 22.88 34.83
CA GLY A 359 33.06 23.16 34.06
C GLY A 359 32.31 21.89 33.66
N ILE A 360 33.03 20.88 33.16
CA ILE A 360 32.45 19.57 32.81
C ILE A 360 31.94 18.83 34.06
N ARG A 361 32.68 18.90 35.17
CA ARG A 361 32.22 18.32 36.44
C ARG A 361 30.93 18.95 36.93
N ASN A 362 30.80 20.27 36.85
CA ASN A 362 29.55 20.97 37.19
C ASN A 362 28.39 20.55 36.28
N GLN A 363 28.64 20.34 34.98
CA GLN A 363 27.63 19.81 34.06
C GLN A 363 27.22 18.38 34.43
N LEU A 364 28.18 17.50 34.72
CA LEU A 364 27.91 16.12 35.16
C LEU A 364 27.12 16.09 36.48
N GLN A 365 27.48 16.94 37.44
CA GLN A 365 26.75 17.09 38.71
C GLN A 365 25.31 17.58 38.49
N ALA A 366 25.10 18.54 37.58
CA ALA A 366 23.77 19.01 37.21
C ALA A 366 22.90 17.92 36.58
N THR A 367 23.52 16.94 35.90
CA THR A 367 22.81 15.74 35.40
C THR A 367 22.59 14.65 36.46
N GLY A 368 22.88 14.94 37.73
CA GLY A 368 22.64 14.04 38.85
C GLY A 368 23.68 12.93 39.01
N LEU A 369 24.91 13.11 38.52
CA LEU A 369 26.03 12.20 38.78
C LEU A 369 26.82 12.61 40.02
N ASP A 370 27.24 11.63 40.81
CA ASP A 370 28.17 11.87 41.90
C ASP A 370 29.61 11.98 41.36
N ILE A 371 30.10 13.23 41.29
CA ILE A 371 31.43 13.57 40.77
C ILE A 371 32.51 13.60 41.85
N SER A 372 32.21 13.25 43.10
CA SER A 372 33.16 13.36 44.23
C SER A 372 34.46 12.58 43.97
N LYS A 373 34.39 11.49 43.21
CA LYS A 373 35.52 10.66 42.81
C LYS A 373 36.24 11.11 41.53
N LEU A 374 35.72 12.13 40.84
CA LEU A 374 36.29 12.71 39.63
C LEU A 374 36.99 14.06 39.88
N GLY A 375 37.12 14.46 41.15
CA GLY A 375 37.60 15.77 41.58
C GLY A 375 39.01 16.14 41.08
N ALA A 376 39.36 17.42 41.20
CA ALA A 376 40.65 17.95 40.77
C ALA A 376 41.85 17.29 41.48
N ASN A 377 41.64 16.74 42.68
CA ASN A 377 42.67 16.10 43.50
C ASN A 377 42.84 14.59 43.22
N THR A 378 42.03 14.02 42.33
CA THR A 378 42.04 12.59 42.01
C THR A 378 42.82 12.36 40.71
N SER A 379 43.82 11.48 40.73
CA SER A 379 44.57 11.14 39.51
C SER A 379 43.70 10.41 38.50
N LEU A 380 44.08 10.42 37.22
CA LEU A 380 43.38 9.70 36.15
C LEU A 380 43.21 8.21 36.50
N ALA A 381 44.26 7.57 37.02
CA ALA A 381 44.23 6.16 37.40
C ALA A 381 43.21 5.86 38.52
N GLN A 382 43.08 6.76 39.50
CA GLN A 382 42.09 6.64 40.59
C GLN A 382 40.66 6.94 40.11
N ALA A 383 40.53 7.89 39.18
CA ALA A 383 39.25 8.26 38.57
C ALA A 383 38.69 7.12 37.70
N GLN A 384 39.55 6.42 36.94
CA GLN A 384 39.15 5.29 36.10
C GLN A 384 38.75 4.03 36.89
N GLN A 385 39.33 3.80 38.07
CA GLN A 385 38.95 2.68 38.96
C GLN A 385 37.65 2.93 39.74
N SER A 386 37.29 4.20 39.91
CA SER A 386 36.13 4.60 40.69
C SER A 386 34.90 4.69 39.77
N GLY A 387 34.10 3.63 39.70
CA GLY A 387 32.84 3.65 38.95
C GLY A 387 31.96 4.86 39.34
N VAL A 388 31.54 5.65 38.35
CA VAL A 388 30.73 6.86 38.54
C VAL A 388 29.27 6.45 38.56
N GLY A 389 28.67 6.45 39.76
CA GLY A 389 27.26 6.07 39.95
C GLY A 389 26.30 7.25 39.78
N ARG A 390 25.10 6.98 39.28
CA ARG A 390 24.01 7.97 39.25
C ARG A 390 23.38 8.14 40.63
N THR A 391 23.17 9.38 41.03
CA THR A 391 22.45 9.69 42.28
C THR A 391 20.98 9.29 42.16
N LEU A 392 20.33 9.04 43.30
CA LEU A 392 18.90 8.68 43.36
C LEU A 392 18.01 9.77 42.72
N ALA A 393 18.39 11.04 42.87
CA ALA A 393 17.69 12.18 42.26
C ALA A 393 17.81 12.21 40.73
N GLY A 394 18.98 11.88 40.16
CA GLY A 394 19.17 11.77 38.71
C GLY A 394 18.37 10.61 38.09
N ARG A 395 18.12 9.54 38.86
CA ARG A 395 17.22 8.44 38.46
C ARG A 395 15.77 8.89 38.33
N GLN A 396 15.28 9.73 39.25
CA GLN A 396 13.91 10.25 39.22
C GLN A 396 13.67 11.19 38.04
N LEU A 397 14.65 12.06 37.73
CA LEU A 397 14.59 12.99 36.60
C LEU A 397 14.47 12.27 35.25
N ASP A 398 15.26 11.22 35.03
CA ASP A 398 15.20 10.42 33.80
C ASP A 398 13.87 9.68 33.65
N LEU A 399 13.33 9.11 34.73
CA LEU A 399 12.01 8.46 34.72
C LEU A 399 10.91 9.43 34.25
N THR A 400 11.03 10.71 34.64
CA THR A 400 10.05 11.73 34.29
C THR A 400 10.20 12.17 32.82
N ALA A 401 11.44 12.39 32.36
CA ALA A 401 11.74 12.75 30.97
C ALA A 401 11.37 11.62 29.98
N GLN A 402 11.60 10.37 30.38
CA GLN A 402 11.26 9.19 29.59
C GLN A 402 9.75 9.03 29.38
N ASN A 403 8.95 9.30 30.42
CA ASN A 403 7.50 9.20 30.34
C ASN A 403 6.91 10.23 29.36
N GLN A 404 7.46 11.46 29.34
CA GLN A 404 7.05 12.49 28.39
C GLN A 404 7.38 12.13 26.94
N GLN A 405 8.58 11.59 26.68
CA GLN A 405 9.03 11.28 25.32
C GLN A 405 8.33 10.04 24.73
N PHE A 406 8.00 9.06 25.57
CA PHE A 406 7.19 7.91 25.17
C PHE A 406 5.76 8.32 24.78
N ASN A 407 5.11 9.17 25.58
CA ASN A 407 3.74 9.63 25.32
C ASN A 407 3.65 10.44 24.01
N GLN A 408 4.60 11.33 23.74
CA GLN A 408 4.64 12.09 22.48
C GLN A 408 4.80 11.19 21.24
N ASN A 409 5.67 10.17 21.31
CA ASN A 409 5.86 9.22 20.20
C ASN A 409 4.68 8.25 20.01
N LEU A 410 3.91 7.99 21.07
CA LEU A 410 2.69 7.18 20.98
C LEU A 410 1.57 7.97 20.30
N ASP A 411 1.37 9.24 20.69
CA ASP A 411 0.34 10.11 20.10
C ASP A 411 0.60 10.40 18.62
N THR A 412 1.85 10.64 18.24
CA THR A 412 2.23 10.88 16.83
C THR A 412 1.96 9.65 15.94
N ARG A 413 2.13 8.44 16.50
CA ARG A 413 1.82 7.18 15.78
C ARG A 413 0.32 6.93 15.68
N LYS A 414 -0.46 7.27 16.72
CA LYS A 414 -1.92 7.20 16.70
C LYS A 414 -2.52 8.13 15.65
N GLN A 415 -2.04 9.37 15.56
CA GLN A 415 -2.50 10.34 14.55
C GLN A 415 -2.22 9.86 13.11
N ASN A 416 -0.98 9.44 12.81
CA ASN A 416 -0.61 9.00 11.45
C ASN A 416 -1.39 7.77 10.97
N THR A 417 -1.73 6.86 11.88
CA THR A 417 -2.47 5.64 11.53
C THR A 417 -3.94 5.96 11.28
N SER A 418 -4.54 6.83 12.09
CA SER A 418 -5.91 7.28 11.93
C SER A 418 -6.11 8.11 10.66
N GLU A 419 -5.21 9.05 10.36
CA GLU A 419 -5.30 9.89 9.14
C GLU A 419 -5.18 9.07 7.85
N LYS A 420 -4.31 8.05 7.82
CA LYS A 420 -4.19 7.17 6.64
C LYS A 420 -5.39 6.27 6.43
N GLN A 421 -5.94 5.68 7.50
CA GLN A 421 -7.17 4.89 7.40
C GLN A 421 -8.35 5.75 6.92
N TYR A 422 -8.43 7.01 7.38
CA TYR A 422 -9.46 7.94 6.93
C TYR A 422 -9.29 8.31 5.45
N ALA A 423 -8.06 8.54 5.00
CA ALA A 423 -7.77 8.87 3.60
C ALA A 423 -8.09 7.69 2.65
N GLU A 424 -7.78 6.46 3.04
CA GLU A 424 -8.09 5.25 2.26
C GLU A 424 -9.59 4.98 2.19
N GLN A 425 -10.31 5.11 3.32
CA GLN A 425 -11.77 4.98 3.35
C GLN A 425 -12.45 6.05 2.51
N PHE A 426 -11.98 7.30 2.59
CA PHE A 426 -12.51 8.39 1.79
C PHE A 426 -12.25 8.21 0.29
N ALA A 427 -11.06 7.74 -0.09
CA ALA A 427 -10.74 7.42 -1.48
C ALA A 427 -11.60 6.28 -2.02
N TYR A 428 -11.85 5.24 -1.21
CA TYR A 428 -12.71 4.13 -1.56
C TYR A 428 -14.18 4.55 -1.71
N GLN A 429 -14.70 5.36 -0.78
CA GLN A 429 -16.05 5.93 -0.87
C GLN A 429 -16.22 6.78 -2.12
N LYS A 430 -15.26 7.67 -2.40
CA LYS A 430 -15.28 8.51 -3.60
C LYS A 430 -15.26 7.68 -4.90
N ALA A 431 -14.49 6.60 -4.95
CA ALA A 431 -14.46 5.70 -6.10
C ALA A 431 -15.79 4.95 -6.29
N ARG A 432 -16.38 4.49 -5.18
CA ARG A 432 -17.69 3.82 -5.19
C ARG A 432 -18.82 4.75 -5.62
N ASP A 433 -18.83 5.97 -5.10
CA ASP A 433 -19.81 7.01 -5.48
C ASP A 433 -19.70 7.34 -6.97
N ALA A 434 -18.47 7.49 -7.49
CA ALA A 434 -18.25 7.71 -8.93
C ALA A 434 -18.73 6.55 -9.82
N ILE A 435 -18.68 5.30 -9.34
CA ILE A 435 -19.23 4.14 -10.05
C ILE A 435 -20.77 4.14 -9.99
N SER A 436 -21.32 4.42 -8.80
CA SER A 436 -22.77 4.51 -8.59
C SER A 436 -23.38 5.61 -9.46
N ASP A 437 -22.77 6.80 -9.49
CA ASP A 437 -23.21 7.93 -10.30
C ASP A 437 -23.22 7.57 -11.80
N LYS A 438 -22.21 6.85 -12.27
CA LYS A 438 -22.16 6.39 -13.67
C LYS A 438 -23.24 5.36 -14.00
N GLN A 439 -23.53 4.44 -13.08
CA GLN A 439 -24.61 3.47 -13.26
C GLN A 439 -25.99 4.14 -13.26
N TRP A 440 -26.18 5.12 -12.37
CA TRP A 440 -27.38 5.94 -12.32
C TRP A 440 -27.59 6.75 -13.59
N GLN A 441 -26.54 7.42 -14.07
CA GLN A 441 -26.61 8.18 -15.30
C GLN A 441 -26.98 7.28 -16.49
N ALA A 442 -26.33 6.12 -16.62
CA ALA A 442 -26.64 5.16 -17.68
C ALA A 442 -28.09 4.66 -17.61
N LYS A 443 -28.62 4.42 -16.40
CA LYS A 443 -30.02 4.01 -16.22
C LYS A 443 -31.00 5.14 -16.52
N PHE A 444 -30.72 6.35 -16.07
CA PHE A 444 -31.54 7.52 -16.36
C PHE A 444 -31.59 7.80 -17.85
N ASP A 445 -30.45 7.77 -18.53
CA ASP A 445 -30.36 7.96 -19.98
C ASP A 445 -31.16 6.87 -20.73
N GLU A 446 -31.13 5.63 -20.24
CA GLU A 446 -31.92 4.52 -20.78
C GLU A 446 -33.44 4.69 -20.54
N ASP A 447 -33.84 5.14 -19.35
CA ASP A 447 -35.26 5.41 -19.03
C ASP A 447 -35.80 6.59 -19.86
N VAL A 448 -34.98 7.64 -20.06
CA VAL A 448 -35.29 8.76 -20.95
C VAL A 448 -35.39 8.29 -22.40
N ARG A 449 -34.51 7.39 -22.84
CA ARG A 449 -34.50 6.83 -24.20
C ARG A 449 -35.72 5.98 -24.49
N GLN A 450 -36.14 5.13 -23.56
CA GLN A 450 -37.27 4.22 -23.75
C GLN A 450 -38.62 4.90 -23.59
N ASN A 451 -38.75 5.78 -22.60
CA ASN A 451 -40.06 6.27 -22.14
C ASN A 451 -40.19 7.80 -22.20
N GLY A 452 -39.17 8.48 -22.71
CA GLY A 452 -39.12 9.94 -22.81
C GLY A 452 -38.64 10.62 -21.53
N LEU A 453 -38.22 11.88 -21.68
CA LEU A 453 -37.60 12.66 -20.61
C LEU A 453 -38.50 12.82 -19.37
N SER A 454 -39.82 12.97 -19.57
CA SER A 454 -40.77 13.09 -18.46
C SER A 454 -40.85 11.84 -17.59
N TYR A 455 -40.74 10.64 -18.19
CA TYR A 455 -40.71 9.38 -17.44
C TYR A 455 -39.39 9.21 -16.69
N GLY A 456 -38.26 9.50 -17.35
CA GLY A 456 -36.95 9.46 -16.71
C GLY A 456 -36.86 10.39 -15.50
N LEU A 457 -37.38 11.62 -15.61
CA LEU A 457 -37.43 12.58 -14.49
C LEU A 457 -38.39 12.13 -13.38
N GLN A 458 -39.52 11.50 -13.70
CA GLN A 458 -40.45 10.95 -12.71
C GLN A 458 -39.85 9.74 -11.97
N GLN A 459 -39.14 8.86 -12.67
CA GLN A 459 -38.38 7.76 -12.07
C GLN A 459 -37.26 8.30 -11.18
N LEU A 460 -36.48 9.27 -11.68
CA LEU A 460 -35.43 9.92 -10.90
C LEU A 460 -35.98 10.50 -9.59
N SER A 461 -37.13 11.19 -9.64
CA SER A 461 -37.82 11.71 -8.46
C SER A 461 -38.19 10.61 -7.45
N GLN A 462 -38.78 9.50 -7.88
CA GLN A 462 -39.20 8.42 -6.98
C GLN A 462 -38.01 7.65 -6.39
N GLN A 463 -36.98 7.47 -7.19
CA GLN A 463 -35.79 6.69 -6.86
C GLN A 463 -34.86 7.49 -5.94
N ASN A 464 -34.81 8.83 -6.09
CA ASN A 464 -34.09 9.72 -5.18
C ASN A 464 -34.74 9.76 -3.78
N ASP A 465 -36.08 9.68 -3.68
CA ASP A 465 -36.79 9.55 -2.40
C ASP A 465 -36.54 8.20 -1.68
N GLN A 466 -36.22 7.14 -2.44
CA GLN A 466 -35.79 5.85 -1.87
C GLN A 466 -34.31 5.86 -1.48
N ALA A 467 -33.45 6.45 -2.33
CA ALA A 467 -32.02 6.61 -2.05
C ALA A 467 -31.80 7.49 -0.81
N TYR A 468 -32.57 8.56 -0.64
CA TYR A 468 -32.53 9.42 0.56
C TYR A 468 -32.95 8.65 1.82
N ARG A 469 -34.00 7.81 1.74
CA ARG A 469 -34.40 6.93 2.86
C ARG A 469 -33.36 5.85 3.18
N GLN A 470 -32.73 5.26 2.16
CA GLN A 470 -31.64 4.30 2.35
C GLN A 470 -30.37 4.96 2.89
N ALA A 471 -30.04 6.18 2.47
CA ALA A 471 -28.94 6.95 3.01
C ALA A 471 -29.18 7.32 4.48
N GLN A 472 -30.42 7.68 4.86
CA GLN A 472 -30.78 7.88 6.27
C GLN A 472 -30.65 6.59 7.10
N LEU A 473 -31.05 5.44 6.55
CA LEU A 473 -30.84 4.13 7.19
C LEU A 473 -29.35 3.75 7.30
N GLY A 474 -28.56 4.05 6.28
CA GLY A 474 -27.12 3.81 6.26
C GLY A 474 -26.36 4.73 7.24
N LEU A 475 -26.76 6.00 7.34
CA LEU A 475 -26.21 6.94 8.34
C LEU A 475 -26.56 6.49 9.76
N ALA A 476 -27.78 6.01 10.01
CA ALA A 476 -28.15 5.43 11.30
C ALA A 476 -27.38 4.15 11.65
N GLN A 477 -26.96 3.37 10.64
CA GLN A 477 -26.09 2.20 10.82
C GLN A 477 -24.62 2.60 11.04
N ASP A 478 -24.11 3.62 10.33
CA ASP A 478 -22.74 4.14 10.50
C ASP A 478 -22.56 4.80 11.87
N ASP A 479 -23.56 5.54 12.36
CA ASP A 479 -23.55 6.12 13.71
C ASP A 479 -23.44 5.03 14.79
N ASN A 480 -24.13 3.90 14.59
CA ASN A 480 -23.98 2.72 15.45
C ASN A 480 -22.56 2.13 15.35
N SER A 481 -22.01 1.98 14.15
CA SER A 481 -20.63 1.48 13.95
C SER A 481 -19.55 2.38 14.55
N ARG A 482 -19.73 3.71 14.50
CA ARG A 482 -18.85 4.68 15.16
C ARG A 482 -18.94 4.60 16.68
N ALA A 483 -20.15 4.43 17.23
CA ALA A 483 -20.32 4.21 18.66
C ALA A 483 -19.60 2.94 19.15
N TRP A 484 -19.61 1.87 18.35
CA TRP A 484 -18.85 0.64 18.64
C TRP A 484 -17.34 0.86 18.65
N ALA A 485 -16.80 1.56 17.65
CA ALA A 485 -15.37 1.85 17.59
C ALA A 485 -14.90 2.73 18.76
N GLN A 486 -15.75 3.64 19.24
CA GLN A 486 -15.45 4.48 20.39
C GLN A 486 -15.42 3.70 21.70
N LEU A 487 -16.37 2.78 21.92
CA LEU A 487 -16.39 1.93 23.12
C LEU A 487 -15.20 0.96 23.17
N ASP A 488 -14.82 0.39 22.03
CA ASP A 488 -13.65 -0.50 21.92
C ASP A 488 -12.34 0.28 22.19
N TYR A 489 -12.27 1.54 21.74
CA TYR A 489 -11.18 2.46 22.05
C TYR A 489 -11.11 2.81 23.55
N GLU A 490 -12.25 3.08 24.19
CA GLU A 490 -12.35 3.37 25.63
C GLU A 490 -11.94 2.15 26.48
N GLN A 491 -12.24 0.91 26.05
CA GLN A 491 -11.78 -0.32 26.71
C GLN A 491 -10.28 -0.62 26.52
N SER A 492 -9.66 -0.16 25.43
CA SER A 492 -8.21 -0.37 25.19
C SER A 492 -7.30 0.48 26.09
N GLN A 493 -7.88 1.41 26.86
CA GLN A 493 -7.16 2.23 27.84
C GLN A 493 -6.91 1.42 29.13
N PRO A 494 -5.66 1.26 29.59
CA PRO A 494 -5.34 0.46 30.76
C PRO A 494 -5.75 1.20 32.04
N GLY A 495 -6.98 0.99 32.50
CA GLY A 495 -7.52 1.81 33.59
C GLY A 495 -8.70 1.29 34.40
N THR A 496 -9.24 0.08 34.19
CA THR A 496 -10.22 -0.49 35.12
C THR A 496 -10.26 -2.02 35.03
N THR A 497 -9.82 -2.69 36.10
CA THR A 497 -9.99 -4.14 36.28
C THR A 497 -11.47 -4.47 36.50
N LYS A 498 -12.19 -4.85 35.44
CA LYS A 498 -13.40 -5.69 35.57
C LYS A 498 -13.43 -6.73 34.45
N ALA A 499 -13.57 -7.98 34.89
CA ALA A 499 -13.87 -9.21 34.17
C ALA A 499 -13.07 -9.51 32.88
N SER A 500 -12.22 -10.54 32.96
CA SER A 500 -11.72 -11.31 31.83
C SER A 500 -12.89 -12.10 31.20
N GLY A 501 -13.80 -11.41 30.54
CA GLY A 501 -14.94 -11.97 29.81
C GLY A 501 -14.85 -11.67 28.31
N LEU A 502 -15.69 -12.34 27.53
CA LEU A 502 -15.84 -12.06 26.10
C LEU A 502 -16.13 -10.57 25.89
N THR A 503 -15.50 -9.96 24.88
CA THR A 503 -15.80 -8.58 24.48
C THR A 503 -17.26 -8.45 24.03
N PRO A 504 -17.88 -7.24 24.12
CA PRO A 504 -19.25 -7.02 23.66
C PRO A 504 -19.52 -7.48 22.21
N SER A 505 -18.53 -7.35 21.32
CA SER A 505 -18.60 -7.84 19.93
C SER A 505 -18.60 -9.37 19.85
N GLN A 506 -17.76 -10.04 20.64
CA GLN A 506 -17.75 -11.51 20.74
C GLN A 506 -19.05 -12.06 21.32
N VAL A 507 -19.64 -11.35 22.30
CA VAL A 507 -20.96 -11.68 22.85
C VAL A 507 -22.04 -11.51 21.78
N LEU A 508 -22.04 -10.39 21.05
CA LEU A 508 -22.99 -10.14 19.97
C LEU A 508 -22.93 -11.23 18.89
N ASP A 509 -21.74 -11.62 18.44
CA ASP A 509 -21.58 -12.66 17.41
C ASP A 509 -22.01 -14.04 17.91
N SER A 510 -21.66 -14.38 19.16
CA SER A 510 -22.08 -15.63 19.81
C SER A 510 -23.61 -15.72 19.91
N VAL A 511 -24.25 -14.67 20.43
CA VAL A 511 -25.70 -14.62 20.62
C VAL A 511 -26.42 -14.58 19.28
N LYS A 512 -25.92 -13.81 18.31
CA LYS A 512 -26.51 -13.77 16.96
C LYS A 512 -26.45 -15.14 16.28
N SER A 513 -25.38 -15.90 16.47
CA SER A 513 -25.26 -17.27 15.94
C SER A 513 -26.29 -18.22 16.56
N LEU A 514 -26.47 -18.15 17.89
CA LEU A 514 -27.41 -19.02 18.63
C LEU A 514 -28.88 -18.72 18.35
N TYR A 515 -29.24 -17.45 18.12
CA TYR A 515 -30.62 -17.00 17.99
C TYR A 515 -31.02 -16.57 16.57
N SER A 516 -30.21 -16.92 15.57
CA SER A 516 -30.55 -16.71 14.16
C SER A 516 -31.43 -17.84 13.61
N GLU A 517 -32.48 -17.47 12.89
CA GLU A 517 -33.34 -18.38 12.14
C GLU A 517 -33.22 -18.12 10.62
N PRO A 518 -33.32 -19.16 9.77
CA PRO A 518 -33.29 -18.99 8.32
C PRO A 518 -34.49 -18.16 7.84
N ILE A 519 -34.25 -17.31 6.84
CA ILE A 519 -35.28 -16.54 6.16
C ILE A 519 -35.81 -17.39 5.01
N TYR A 520 -37.08 -17.77 5.08
CA TYR A 520 -37.78 -18.43 3.99
C TYR A 520 -38.49 -17.39 3.13
N ASN A 521 -38.35 -17.48 1.81
CA ASN A 521 -39.06 -16.63 0.85
C ASN A 521 -39.60 -17.46 -0.32
N GLY A 522 -40.91 -17.72 -0.29
CA GLY A 522 -41.60 -18.59 -1.24
C GLY A 522 -41.60 -20.06 -0.84
N THR A 523 -42.10 -20.90 -1.75
CA THR A 523 -42.12 -22.36 -1.62
C THR A 523 -41.28 -22.99 -2.72
N GLU A 524 -40.67 -24.14 -2.41
CA GLU A 524 -40.09 -25.07 -3.36
C GLU A 524 -40.68 -26.46 -3.11
N TYR A 525 -40.52 -27.40 -4.05
CA TYR A 525 -41.02 -28.76 -3.89
C TYR A 525 -39.87 -29.70 -3.56
N ASP A 526 -40.01 -30.50 -2.51
CA ASP A 526 -39.03 -31.53 -2.17
C ASP A 526 -39.02 -32.67 -3.22
N ALA A 527 -38.08 -33.62 -3.07
CA ALA A 527 -37.96 -34.76 -3.98
C ALA A 527 -39.19 -35.70 -3.99
N SER A 528 -40.10 -35.56 -3.02
CA SER A 528 -41.36 -36.29 -2.93
C SER A 528 -42.55 -35.49 -3.46
N GLY A 529 -42.33 -34.27 -3.95
CA GLY A 529 -43.36 -33.39 -4.46
C GLY A 529 -44.13 -32.61 -3.39
N ASN A 530 -43.63 -32.54 -2.15
CA ASN A 530 -44.26 -31.75 -1.09
C ASN A 530 -43.75 -30.31 -1.12
N GLU A 531 -44.63 -29.34 -0.86
CA GLU A 531 -44.24 -27.94 -0.68
C GLU A 531 -43.42 -27.77 0.60
N VAL A 532 -42.19 -27.28 0.46
CA VAL A 532 -41.31 -26.88 1.56
C VAL A 532 -40.96 -25.39 1.43
N PRO A 533 -40.79 -24.67 2.54
CA PRO A 533 -40.36 -23.27 2.49
C PRO A 533 -39.00 -23.12 1.81
N LYS A 534 -38.89 -22.23 0.81
CA LYS A 534 -37.65 -22.02 0.07
C LYS A 534 -36.66 -21.22 0.93
N ASP A 535 -35.56 -21.86 1.31
CA ASP A 535 -34.48 -21.22 2.05
C ASP A 535 -33.75 -20.21 1.15
N THR A 536 -33.58 -18.99 1.65
CA THR A 536 -32.86 -17.92 0.93
C THR A 536 -31.35 -17.94 1.16
N GLY A 537 -30.85 -18.82 2.02
CA GLY A 537 -29.46 -18.85 2.48
C GLY A 537 -29.08 -17.66 3.37
N LYS A 538 -30.08 -16.89 3.83
CA LYS A 538 -29.91 -15.75 4.73
C LYS A 538 -30.54 -16.06 6.07
N THR A 539 -29.96 -15.55 7.16
CA THR A 539 -30.53 -15.65 8.51
C THR A 539 -30.98 -14.29 9.04
N LYS A 540 -31.96 -14.30 9.93
CA LYS A 540 -32.39 -13.15 10.74
C LYS A 540 -32.39 -13.54 12.20
N VAL A 541 -32.22 -12.58 13.11
CA VAL A 541 -32.44 -12.84 14.54
C VAL A 541 -33.92 -13.18 14.75
N THR A 542 -34.18 -14.17 15.62
CA THR A 542 -35.53 -14.66 15.88
C THR A 542 -36.47 -13.57 16.39
N THR A 543 -37.72 -13.62 15.90
CA THR A 543 -38.80 -12.73 16.36
C THR A 543 -39.72 -13.40 17.38
N ASP A 544 -39.47 -14.66 17.73
CA ASP A 544 -40.25 -15.41 18.73
C ASP A 544 -40.08 -14.79 20.13
N PRO A 545 -41.16 -14.35 20.81
CA PRO A 545 -41.09 -13.76 22.14
C PRO A 545 -40.40 -14.64 23.20
N ALA A 546 -40.52 -15.97 23.11
CA ALA A 546 -39.88 -16.89 24.05
C ALA A 546 -38.36 -16.92 23.85
N LYS A 547 -37.91 -17.08 22.59
CA LYS A 547 -36.47 -17.06 22.27
C LYS A 547 -35.84 -15.67 22.48
N ARG A 548 -36.59 -14.58 22.26
CA ARG A 548 -36.13 -13.22 22.59
C ARG A 548 -35.90 -13.03 24.08
N LYS A 549 -36.68 -13.71 24.93
CA LYS A 549 -36.46 -13.72 26.37
C LYS A 549 -35.19 -14.50 26.74
N GLU A 550 -35.00 -15.69 26.19
CA GLU A 550 -33.77 -16.48 26.40
C GLU A 550 -32.52 -15.74 25.90
N MET A 551 -32.63 -15.04 24.77
CA MET A 551 -31.58 -14.18 24.21
C MET A 551 -31.22 -13.04 25.18
N PHE A 552 -32.22 -12.42 25.81
CA PHE A 552 -32.02 -11.40 26.84
C PHE A 552 -31.28 -11.95 28.06
N GLU A 553 -31.73 -13.09 28.59
CA GLU A 553 -31.10 -13.76 29.74
C GLU A 553 -29.64 -14.12 29.43
N THR A 554 -29.39 -14.66 28.24
CA THR A 554 -28.04 -15.02 27.78
C THR A 554 -27.11 -13.80 27.73
N VAL A 555 -27.58 -12.63 27.26
CA VAL A 555 -26.76 -11.41 27.21
C VAL A 555 -26.44 -10.90 28.61
N ILE A 556 -27.38 -10.99 29.56
CA ILE A 556 -27.15 -10.61 30.96
C ILE A 556 -26.16 -11.55 31.64
N ASP A 557 -26.25 -12.85 31.40
CA ASP A 557 -25.37 -13.86 32.00
C ASP A 557 -23.89 -13.68 31.61
N TYR A 558 -23.59 -12.99 30.50
CA TYR A 558 -22.22 -12.62 30.13
C TYR A 558 -21.61 -11.55 31.04
N GLY A 559 -22.36 -10.99 31.99
CA GLY A 559 -21.85 -10.09 33.03
C GLY A 559 -21.44 -8.71 32.50
N LEU A 560 -22.04 -8.28 31.39
CA LEU A 560 -21.81 -6.97 30.79
C LEU A 560 -22.49 -5.86 31.60
N SER A 561 -22.00 -4.63 31.48
CA SER A 561 -22.66 -3.47 32.10
C SER A 561 -24.04 -3.21 31.49
N ASP A 562 -24.93 -2.53 32.22
CA ASP A 562 -26.28 -2.20 31.73
C ASP A 562 -26.26 -1.47 30.37
N ALA A 563 -25.27 -0.61 30.15
CA ALA A 563 -25.10 0.11 28.89
C ALA A 563 -24.74 -0.85 27.73
N GLU A 564 -23.79 -1.75 27.96
CA GLU A 564 -23.34 -2.75 26.98
C GLU A 564 -24.46 -3.76 26.67
N THR A 565 -25.14 -4.26 27.70
CA THR A 565 -26.28 -5.17 27.59
C THR A 565 -27.38 -4.52 26.74
N ASN A 566 -27.75 -3.27 27.04
CA ASN A 566 -28.75 -2.54 26.26
C ASN A 566 -28.34 -2.41 24.79
N GLN A 567 -27.08 -2.09 24.53
CA GLN A 567 -26.58 -1.88 23.16
C GLN A 567 -26.55 -3.17 22.34
N ILE A 568 -26.12 -4.29 22.94
CA ILE A 568 -26.14 -5.61 22.29
C ILE A 568 -27.58 -6.02 21.98
N LEU A 569 -28.50 -5.89 22.94
CA LEU A 569 -29.91 -6.26 22.75
C LEU A 569 -30.60 -5.39 21.69
N LEU A 570 -30.31 -4.09 21.64
CA LEU A 570 -30.77 -3.21 20.57
C LEU A 570 -30.22 -3.65 19.20
N SER A 571 -28.95 -4.06 19.15
CA SER A 571 -28.29 -4.54 17.92
C SER A 571 -28.83 -5.90 17.45
N LEU A 572 -29.33 -6.72 18.37
CA LEU A 572 -30.05 -7.97 18.09
C LEU A 572 -31.51 -7.72 17.68
N GLY A 573 -31.95 -6.46 17.56
CA GLY A 573 -33.29 -6.09 17.12
C GLY A 573 -34.33 -6.10 18.24
N MET A 574 -33.92 -5.98 19.50
CA MET A 574 -34.84 -5.69 20.61
C MET A 574 -35.14 -4.20 20.67
N THR A 575 -36.39 -3.84 20.95
CA THR A 575 -36.75 -2.44 21.19
C THR A 575 -36.43 -2.06 22.64
N LYS A 576 -36.15 -0.77 22.88
CA LYS A 576 -35.92 -0.26 24.25
C LYS A 576 -37.06 -0.62 25.22
N LYS A 577 -38.31 -0.57 24.75
CA LYS A 577 -39.48 -0.94 25.54
C LYS A 577 -39.49 -2.42 25.93
N GLU A 578 -39.10 -3.31 25.03
CA GLU A 578 -38.97 -4.74 25.35
C GLU A 578 -37.85 -4.98 26.37
N ILE A 579 -36.70 -4.33 26.18
CA ILE A 579 -35.55 -4.43 27.10
C ILE A 579 -35.94 -3.94 28.50
N ASP A 580 -36.57 -2.77 28.61
CA ASP A 580 -37.05 -2.21 29.88
C ASP A 580 -38.10 -3.13 30.55
N ASN A 581 -38.93 -3.81 29.76
CA ASN A 581 -39.91 -4.77 30.28
C ASN A 581 -39.27 -6.06 30.81
N TYR A 582 -38.19 -6.54 30.17
CA TYR A 582 -37.43 -7.68 30.67
C TYR A 582 -36.59 -7.31 31.90
N LEU A 583 -35.92 -6.14 31.92
CA LEU A 583 -35.20 -5.65 33.09
C LEU A 583 -36.09 -5.53 34.34
N LYS A 584 -37.36 -5.14 34.17
CA LYS A 584 -38.33 -5.12 35.30
C LYS A 584 -38.66 -6.51 35.85
N GLN A 585 -38.54 -7.55 35.03
CA GLN A 585 -38.77 -8.94 35.44
C GLN A 585 -37.53 -9.57 36.09
N TYR A 586 -36.34 -9.00 35.83
CA TYR A 586 -35.05 -9.42 36.36
C TYR A 586 -34.35 -8.26 37.09
N PRO A 587 -34.89 -7.78 38.23
CA PRO A 587 -34.16 -6.84 39.06
C PRO A 587 -32.88 -7.52 39.58
N ASN A 588 -31.72 -6.94 39.26
CA ASN A 588 -30.41 -7.36 39.75
C ASN A 588 -30.35 -7.52 41.27
#